data_AF-X0KNK2-F1
#
_entry.id   AF-X0KNK2-F1
#
_cell.length_a   1.000
_cell.length_b   1.000
_cell.length_c   1.000
_cell.angle_alpha   90.00
_cell.angle_beta   90.00
_cell.angle_gamma   90.00
#
_symmetry.space_group_name_H-M   'P 1'
#
loop_
_entity.id
_entity.type
_entity.pdbx_description
1 polymer ?
#
loop_
_entity_poly.entity_id
_entity_poly.type
_entity_poly.pdbx_seq_one_letter_code
_entity_poly.pdbx_strand_id
1 'polypeptide(L)'
;MNGTISRNQSNSLLQESPNPASSSTPLGYSTIISQQLDPIDRAFLAGKGVFDLPPQHCLQVPLVTCEAILRAHFDFVDPFAPIMDRPSFIRSYKSGCYSLFLMHATLASGAMHVSSDIILECGFGSRLGAQISFSSKATLLYDFGCETDTLHLLQGCVLLGGVAIPSVVEKDCRYWLYNSIRLITRLDLQKE
;
A
#
# COMPACT_ATOMS: atom_id res chain seq x y z
N MET A 1 31.30 29.04 46.69
CA MET A 1 31.51 28.01 45.64
C MET A 1 30.15 27.40 45.33
N ASN A 2 29.78 27.47 44.04
CA ASN A 2 28.56 26.94 43.38
C ASN A 2 27.24 27.57 43.85
N GLY A 3 26.38 28.19 43.03
CA GLY A 3 26.22 28.18 41.59
C GLY A 3 24.71 28.29 41.28
N THR A 4 24.20 29.52 41.34
CA THR A 4 23.17 30.17 40.48
C THR A 4 21.86 29.46 40.01
N ILE A 5 20.78 30.27 40.07
CA ILE A 5 19.61 30.39 39.14
C ILE A 5 18.46 29.38 39.35
N SER A 6 17.17 29.69 39.18
CA SER A 6 16.27 30.87 39.22
C SER A 6 14.96 30.35 38.59
N ARG A 7 13.83 31.02 38.88
CA ARG A 7 12.60 31.08 38.05
C ARG A 7 11.75 29.80 37.94
N ASN A 8 10.44 29.87 37.77
CA ASN A 8 9.45 30.94 37.90
C ASN A 8 8.08 30.24 37.98
N GLN A 9 7.12 30.97 38.56
CA GLN A 9 5.68 30.93 38.32
C GLN A 9 5.20 30.11 37.11
N SER A 10 4.18 29.27 37.32
CA SER A 10 3.01 29.11 36.43
C SER A 10 2.07 28.07 37.03
N ASN A 11 0.95 28.48 37.64
CA ASN A 11 -0.23 27.63 37.82
C ASN A 11 -1.44 28.51 38.13
N SER A 12 -2.03 29.07 37.08
CA SER A 12 -3.46 29.36 37.06
C SER A 12 -3.96 29.24 35.62
N LEU A 13 -5.23 28.85 35.50
CA LEU A 13 -6.03 28.74 34.28
C LEU A 13 -5.97 27.37 33.58
N LEU A 14 -6.57 26.38 34.25
CA LEU A 14 -7.46 25.46 33.56
C LEU A 14 -8.61 26.29 32.97
N GLN A 15 -8.79 26.20 31.64
CA GLN A 15 -10.07 26.21 30.91
C GLN A 15 -9.95 26.96 29.57
N GLU A 16 -9.56 26.23 28.53
CA GLU A 16 -10.00 26.53 27.16
C GLU A 16 -10.54 25.24 26.52
N SER A 17 -11.81 25.28 26.15
CA SER A 17 -12.53 24.26 25.42
C SER A 17 -11.94 24.06 24.01
N PRO A 18 -12.08 22.88 23.38
CA PRO A 18 -11.56 22.68 22.03
C PRO A 18 -12.40 23.43 21.01
N ASN A 19 -11.75 24.31 20.25
CA ASN A 19 -12.30 25.04 19.12
C ASN A 19 -12.53 24.07 17.93
N PRO A 20 -13.72 24.01 17.30
CA PRO A 20 -13.98 23.10 16.19
C PRO A 20 -13.65 23.81 14.87
N ALA A 21 -12.38 23.92 14.53
CA ALA A 21 -11.98 24.30 13.17
C ALA A 21 -10.58 23.76 12.84
N SER A 22 -10.49 23.19 11.63
CA SER A 22 -9.29 22.66 10.95
C SER A 22 -8.66 21.37 11.49
N SER A 23 -9.37 20.24 11.37
CA SER A 23 -8.72 18.94 11.15
C SER A 23 -8.81 18.58 9.67
N SER A 24 -8.01 19.25 8.83
CA SER A 24 -7.76 18.74 7.48
C SER A 24 -6.79 17.57 7.61
N THR A 25 -7.31 16.37 7.80
CA THR A 25 -6.56 15.14 7.59
C THR A 25 -5.97 15.22 6.18
N PRO A 26 -4.65 15.04 5.99
CA PRO A 26 -4.09 15.03 4.65
C PRO A 26 -4.83 13.96 3.85
N LEU A 27 -5.45 14.33 2.73
CA LEU A 27 -6.03 13.33 1.83
C LEU A 27 -4.93 12.32 1.49
N GLY A 28 -5.17 11.04 1.80
CA GLY A 28 -4.22 9.99 1.46
C GLY A 28 -3.94 10.02 -0.04
N TYR A 29 -2.70 9.72 -0.44
CA TYR A 29 -2.21 9.71 -1.82
C TYR A 29 -3.18 9.00 -2.80
N SER A 30 -3.78 7.89 -2.35
CA SER A 30 -4.82 7.13 -3.05
C SER A 30 -6.11 7.93 -3.34
N THR A 31 -6.49 8.83 -2.45
CA THR A 31 -7.70 9.67 -2.58
C THR A 31 -7.48 10.76 -3.63
N ILE A 32 -6.27 11.33 -3.70
CA ILE A 32 -5.92 12.37 -4.67
C ILE A 32 -5.97 11.81 -6.08
N ILE A 33 -5.40 10.62 -6.30
CA ILE A 33 -5.41 9.98 -7.62
C ILE A 33 -6.82 9.53 -7.99
N SER A 34 -7.62 9.00 -7.06
CA SER A 34 -9.02 8.66 -7.36
C SER A 34 -9.83 9.86 -7.83
N GLN A 35 -9.46 11.09 -7.46
CA GLN A 35 -10.14 12.32 -7.88
C GLN A 35 -9.69 12.84 -9.24
N GLN A 36 -8.55 12.38 -9.76
CA GLN A 36 -8.04 12.76 -11.08
C GLN A 36 -8.58 11.88 -12.22
N LEU A 37 -9.17 10.73 -11.89
CA LEU A 37 -9.81 9.84 -12.86
C LEU A 37 -11.11 10.43 -13.38
N ASP A 38 -11.43 10.13 -14.64
CA ASP A 38 -12.74 10.41 -15.18
C ASP A 38 -13.83 9.65 -14.36
N PRO A 39 -15.05 10.20 -14.24
CA PRO A 39 -16.13 9.57 -13.48
C PRO A 39 -16.46 8.14 -13.93
N ILE A 40 -16.34 7.83 -15.23
CA ILE A 40 -16.65 6.51 -15.80
C ILE A 40 -15.59 5.49 -15.35
N ASP A 41 -14.32 5.80 -15.53
CA ASP A 41 -13.18 4.99 -15.13
C ASP A 41 -13.19 4.77 -13.62
N ARG A 42 -13.48 5.82 -12.84
CA ARG A 42 -13.61 5.71 -11.38
C ARG A 42 -14.73 4.75 -10.98
N ALA A 43 -15.90 4.83 -11.62
CA ALA A 43 -17.02 3.93 -11.35
C ALA A 43 -16.69 2.49 -11.74
N PHE A 44 -16.03 2.28 -12.88
CA PHE A 44 -15.56 0.98 -13.32
C PHE A 44 -14.57 0.36 -12.31
N LEU A 45 -13.56 1.12 -11.92
CA LEU A 45 -12.55 0.69 -10.95
C LEU A 45 -13.14 0.41 -9.57
N ALA A 46 -14.10 1.22 -9.12
CA ALA A 46 -14.86 0.95 -7.90
C ALA A 46 -15.67 -0.35 -8.01
N GLY A 47 -16.34 -0.59 -9.14
CA GLY A 47 -17.04 -1.86 -9.39
C GLY A 47 -16.12 -3.09 -9.43
N LYS A 48 -14.84 -2.90 -9.75
CA LYS A 48 -13.79 -3.94 -9.65
C LYS A 48 -13.21 -4.09 -8.24
N GLY A 49 -13.61 -3.24 -7.30
CA GLY A 49 -13.15 -3.24 -5.92
C GLY A 49 -11.66 -2.95 -5.79
N VAL A 50 -11.06 -2.15 -6.68
CA VAL A 50 -9.63 -1.80 -6.60
C VAL A 50 -9.33 -0.87 -5.43
N PHE A 51 -10.34 -0.11 -4.97
CA PHE A 51 -10.24 0.74 -3.79
C PHE A 51 -10.51 -0.03 -2.50
N ASP A 52 -11.03 -1.26 -2.60
CA ASP A 52 -11.34 -2.12 -1.47
C ASP A 52 -10.08 -2.91 -1.08
N LEU A 53 -9.59 -2.65 0.12
CA LEU A 53 -8.66 -3.53 0.81
C LEU A 53 -9.44 -4.44 1.77
N PRO A 54 -8.90 -5.63 2.09
CA PRO A 54 -9.45 -6.42 3.18
C PRO A 54 -9.62 -5.54 4.43
N PRO A 55 -10.78 -5.60 5.11
CA PRO A 55 -11.29 -4.55 5.97
C PRO A 55 -10.26 -4.04 6.99
N GLN A 56 -9.99 -2.73 6.96
CA GLN A 56 -9.05 -2.04 7.87
C GLN A 56 -9.74 -1.41 9.09
N HIS A 57 -11.07 -1.54 9.25
CA HIS A 57 -11.78 -0.80 10.28
C HIS A 57 -12.83 -1.67 10.99
N CYS A 58 -12.40 -2.29 12.09
CA CYS A 58 -13.21 -2.48 13.30
C CYS A 58 -12.25 -2.84 14.44
N LEU A 59 -12.16 -1.95 15.43
CA LEU A 59 -11.36 -2.06 16.66
C LEU A 59 -11.82 -3.22 17.59
N GLN A 60 -12.53 -4.22 17.08
CA GLN A 60 -13.04 -5.39 17.77
C GLN A 60 -12.93 -6.61 16.84
N VAL A 61 -11.69 -7.02 16.54
CA VAL A 61 -11.26 -8.33 15.95
C VAL A 61 -11.73 -8.65 14.49
N PRO A 62 -10.84 -9.04 13.54
CA PRO A 62 -9.39 -8.86 13.48
C PRO A 62 -8.95 -7.96 12.30
N LEU A 63 -8.16 -6.95 12.65
CA LEU A 63 -7.23 -6.18 11.80
C LEU A 63 -6.13 -7.06 11.12
N VAL A 64 -6.20 -8.38 11.30
CA VAL A 64 -5.09 -9.32 11.18
C VAL A 64 -4.87 -9.75 9.75
N THR A 65 -5.87 -9.72 8.88
CA THR A 65 -5.78 -10.40 7.58
C THR A 65 -4.87 -9.66 6.59
N CYS A 66 -5.04 -8.34 6.43
CA CYS A 66 -4.09 -7.51 5.66
C CYS A 66 -2.69 -7.54 6.27
N GLU A 67 -2.58 -7.32 7.58
CA GLU A 67 -1.29 -7.28 8.27
C GLU A 67 -0.55 -8.63 8.21
N ALA A 68 -1.27 -9.76 8.26
CA ALA A 68 -0.71 -11.10 8.13
C ALA A 68 -0.14 -11.33 6.73
N ILE A 69 -0.85 -10.90 5.68
CA ILE A 69 -0.36 -11.00 4.30
C ILE A 69 0.86 -10.09 4.09
N LEU A 70 0.82 -8.84 4.59
CA LEU A 70 1.95 -7.92 4.53
C LEU A 70 3.17 -8.47 5.27
N ARG A 71 2.96 -9.01 6.48
CA ARG A 71 4.02 -9.68 7.24
C ARG A 71 4.59 -10.86 6.48
N ALA A 72 3.74 -11.69 5.89
CA ALA A 72 4.19 -12.84 5.11
C ALA A 72 5.01 -12.41 3.89
N HIS A 73 4.63 -11.32 3.21
CA HIS A 73 5.48 -10.73 2.17
C HIS A 73 6.88 -10.38 2.71
N PHE A 74 6.97 -9.63 3.80
CA PHE A 74 8.26 -9.22 4.36
C PHE A 74 9.08 -10.37 4.94
N ASP A 75 8.43 -11.43 5.42
CA ASP A 75 9.11 -12.56 6.04
C ASP A 75 9.55 -13.62 5.00
N PHE A 76 8.85 -13.74 3.86
CA PHE A 76 9.11 -14.80 2.86
C PHE A 76 9.57 -14.31 1.48
N VAL A 77 9.30 -13.06 1.10
CA VAL A 77 9.61 -12.54 -0.24
C VAL A 77 10.73 -11.50 -0.18
N ASP A 78 10.64 -10.54 0.74
CA ASP A 78 11.63 -9.46 0.90
C ASP A 78 13.08 -9.96 1.07
N PRO A 79 13.38 -11.09 1.76
CA PRO A 79 14.75 -11.62 1.82
C PRO A 79 15.37 -11.96 0.45
N PHE A 80 14.56 -12.22 -0.57
CA PHE A 80 15.02 -12.54 -1.92
C PHE A 80 14.86 -11.36 -2.89
N ALA A 81 14.02 -10.37 -2.56
CA ALA A 81 13.76 -9.18 -3.36
C ALA A 81 13.55 -7.96 -2.45
N PRO A 82 14.61 -7.43 -1.79
CA PRO A 82 14.51 -6.35 -0.82
C PRO A 82 14.37 -4.99 -1.52
N ILE A 83 13.25 -4.81 -2.20
CA ILE A 83 12.98 -3.61 -3.01
C ILE A 83 12.22 -2.54 -2.21
N MET A 84 11.70 -2.88 -1.02
CA MET A 84 10.92 -1.98 -0.18
C MET A 84 11.59 -1.75 1.19
N ASP A 85 11.53 -0.52 1.69
CA ASP A 85 11.88 -0.24 3.08
C ASP A 85 10.70 -0.60 3.99
N ARG A 86 10.79 -1.76 4.68
CA ARG A 86 9.72 -2.27 5.56
C ARG A 86 9.22 -1.23 6.58
N PRO A 87 10.09 -0.53 7.34
CA PRO A 87 9.62 0.48 8.30
C PRO A 87 8.83 1.62 7.65
N SER A 88 9.29 2.17 6.53
CA SER A 88 8.58 3.24 5.82
C SER A 88 7.27 2.74 5.23
N PHE A 89 7.25 1.56 4.61
CA PHE A 89 6.04 0.98 4.05
C PHE A 89 4.95 0.77 5.12
N ILE A 90 5.31 0.17 6.26
CA ILE A 90 4.36 -0.05 7.36
C ILE A 90 3.87 1.27 7.97
N ARG A 91 4.73 2.30 8.05
CA ARG A 91 4.31 3.63 8.50
C ARG A 91 3.30 4.25 7.54
N SER A 92 3.57 4.21 6.23
CA SER A 92 2.66 4.67 5.18
C SER A 92 1.33 3.94 5.24
N TYR A 93 1.35 2.61 5.37
CA TYR A 93 0.15 1.78 5.58
C TYR A 93 -0.69 2.27 6.77
N LYS A 94 -0.07 2.38 7.96
CA LYS A 94 -0.77 2.80 9.19
C LYS A 94 -1.30 4.23 9.13
N SER A 95 -0.63 5.11 8.38
CA SER A 95 -1.07 6.49 8.20
C SER A 95 -2.22 6.65 7.20
N GLY A 96 -2.57 5.61 6.44
CA GLY A 96 -3.50 5.70 5.32
C GLY A 96 -2.91 6.33 4.04
N CYS A 97 -1.67 6.80 4.10
CA CYS A 97 -0.96 7.44 2.99
C CYS A 97 -0.07 6.43 2.27
N TYR A 98 -0.66 5.51 1.51
CA TYR A 98 0.07 4.51 0.73
C TYR A 98 -0.41 4.45 -0.73
N SER A 99 0.45 3.93 -1.60
CA SER A 99 0.11 3.57 -2.97
C SER A 99 -0.82 2.36 -2.99
N LEU A 100 -2.01 2.49 -3.58
CA LEU A 100 -2.93 1.36 -3.78
C LEU A 100 -2.31 0.32 -4.74
N PHE A 101 -1.61 0.79 -5.77
CA PHE A 101 -0.92 -0.07 -6.72
C PHE A 101 0.08 -0.97 -6.01
N LEU A 102 1.00 -0.36 -5.26
CA LEU A 102 2.03 -1.08 -4.52
C LEU A 102 1.43 -1.95 -3.42
N MET A 103 0.36 -1.50 -2.77
CA MET A 103 -0.36 -2.28 -1.77
C MET A 103 -0.91 -3.59 -2.36
N HIS A 104 -1.66 -3.52 -3.46
CA HIS A 104 -2.20 -4.73 -4.11
C HIS A 104 -1.09 -5.64 -4.64
N ALA A 105 -0.02 -5.09 -5.21
CA ALA A 105 1.13 -5.88 -5.64
C ALA A 105 1.80 -6.62 -4.46
N THR A 106 1.95 -5.95 -3.31
CA THR A 106 2.49 -6.53 -2.08
C THR A 106 1.58 -7.62 -1.52
N LEU A 107 0.26 -7.39 -1.50
CA LEU A 107 -0.72 -8.38 -1.06
C LEU A 107 -0.72 -9.62 -1.97
N ALA A 108 -0.62 -9.44 -3.29
CA ALA A 108 -0.51 -10.55 -4.23
C ALA A 108 0.74 -11.41 -3.99
N SER A 109 1.86 -10.75 -3.71
CA SER A 109 3.12 -11.40 -3.37
C SER A 109 3.04 -12.18 -2.05
N GLY A 110 2.43 -11.61 -1.01
CA GLY A 110 2.28 -12.26 0.30
C GLY A 110 1.22 -13.36 0.37
N ALA A 111 0.18 -13.33 -0.48
CA ALA A 111 -1.00 -14.20 -0.38
C ALA A 111 -0.68 -15.70 -0.44
N MET A 112 0.40 -16.11 -1.10
CA MET A 112 0.81 -17.52 -1.18
C MET A 112 1.43 -18.04 0.13
N HIS A 113 1.78 -17.15 1.05
CA HIS A 113 2.58 -17.47 2.24
C HIS A 113 1.78 -17.42 3.55
N VAL A 114 0.46 -17.23 3.49
CA VAL A 114 -0.43 -17.23 4.67
C VAL A 114 -1.23 -18.54 4.79
N SER A 115 -1.83 -18.79 5.95
CA SER A 115 -2.70 -19.96 6.15
C SER A 115 -4.00 -19.85 5.33
N SER A 116 -4.64 -20.98 5.06
CA SER A 116 -5.93 -20.98 4.34
C SER A 116 -7.02 -20.25 5.13
N ASP A 117 -6.96 -20.26 6.47
CA ASP A 117 -7.93 -19.56 7.31
C ASP A 117 -7.90 -18.04 7.08
N ILE A 118 -6.71 -17.45 7.01
CA ILE A 118 -6.51 -16.03 6.69
C ILE A 118 -7.06 -15.70 5.28
N ILE A 119 -6.86 -16.58 4.31
CA ILE A 119 -7.39 -16.41 2.95
C ILE A 119 -8.93 -16.45 2.94
N LEU A 120 -9.54 -17.37 3.69
CA LEU A 120 -10.99 -17.48 3.82
C LEU A 120 -11.56 -16.26 4.54
N GLU A 121 -10.91 -15.76 5.59
CA GLU A 121 -11.28 -14.50 6.27
C GLU A 121 -11.21 -13.28 5.35
N CYS A 122 -10.29 -13.27 4.37
CA CYS A 122 -10.27 -12.27 3.31
C CYS A 122 -11.41 -12.41 2.27
N GLY A 123 -12.24 -13.45 2.38
CA GLY A 123 -13.32 -13.73 1.43
C GLY A 123 -12.87 -14.45 0.15
N PHE A 124 -11.67 -15.04 0.14
CA PHE A 124 -11.18 -15.81 -1.00
C PHE A 124 -11.29 -17.32 -0.76
N GLY A 125 -11.63 -18.08 -1.80
CA GLY A 125 -11.70 -19.55 -1.72
C GLY A 125 -10.34 -20.26 -1.78
N SER A 126 -9.27 -19.58 -2.20
CA SER A 126 -7.92 -20.16 -2.28
C SER A 126 -6.83 -19.09 -2.31
N ARG A 127 -5.60 -19.45 -1.92
CA ARG A 127 -4.41 -18.57 -1.99
C ARG A 127 -4.18 -18.06 -3.41
N LEU A 128 -4.32 -18.95 -4.39
CA LEU A 128 -4.19 -18.62 -5.80
C LEU A 128 -5.29 -17.63 -6.23
N GLY A 129 -6.54 -17.82 -5.79
CA GLY A 129 -7.63 -16.89 -6.05
C GLY A 129 -7.38 -15.50 -5.47
N ALA A 130 -6.85 -15.43 -4.25
CA ALA A 130 -6.43 -14.17 -3.62
C ALA A 130 -5.31 -13.48 -4.41
N GLN A 131 -4.25 -14.22 -4.75
CA GLN A 131 -3.12 -13.71 -5.53
C GLN A 131 -3.58 -13.17 -6.90
N ILE A 132 -4.41 -13.91 -7.64
CA ILE A 132 -4.97 -13.47 -8.93
C ILE A 132 -5.79 -12.20 -8.74
N SER A 133 -6.64 -12.13 -7.71
CA SER A 133 -7.47 -10.96 -7.44
C SER A 133 -6.62 -9.71 -7.17
N PHE A 134 -5.65 -9.80 -6.25
CA PHE A 134 -4.77 -8.69 -5.93
C PHE A 134 -3.90 -8.26 -7.12
N SER A 135 -3.31 -9.21 -7.86
CA SER A 135 -2.54 -8.89 -9.07
C SER A 135 -3.40 -8.21 -10.14
N SER A 136 -4.65 -8.63 -10.31
CA SER A 136 -5.57 -8.03 -11.27
C SER A 136 -5.93 -6.59 -10.87
N LYS A 137 -6.18 -6.34 -9.57
CA LYS A 137 -6.45 -4.99 -9.05
C LYS A 137 -5.24 -4.07 -9.21
N ALA A 138 -4.03 -4.57 -8.91
CA ALA A 138 -2.79 -3.83 -9.14
C ALA A 138 -2.61 -3.51 -10.64
N THR A 139 -2.89 -4.48 -11.51
CA THR A 139 -2.80 -4.28 -12.97
C THR A 139 -3.75 -3.19 -13.46
N LEU A 140 -5.00 -3.18 -12.97
CA LEU A 140 -5.96 -2.11 -13.30
C LEU A 140 -5.46 -0.74 -12.84
N LEU A 141 -4.92 -0.63 -11.62
CA LEU A 141 -4.36 0.62 -11.12
C LEU A 141 -3.18 1.10 -11.96
N TYR A 142 -2.34 0.19 -12.44
CA TYR A 142 -1.24 0.50 -13.36
C TYR A 142 -1.76 0.97 -14.73
N ASP A 143 -2.70 0.24 -15.32
CA ASP A 143 -3.23 0.50 -16.66
C ASP A 143 -3.97 1.84 -16.77
N PHE A 144 -4.68 2.21 -15.70
CA PHE A 144 -5.40 3.49 -15.60
C PHE A 144 -4.50 4.63 -15.11
N GLY A 145 -3.19 4.43 -14.97
CA GLY A 145 -2.26 5.46 -14.54
C GLY A 145 -2.52 5.98 -13.12
N CYS A 146 -3.08 5.13 -12.24
CA CYS A 146 -3.40 5.49 -10.86
C CYS A 146 -2.18 5.53 -9.92
N GLU A 147 -0.98 5.29 -10.43
CA GLU A 147 0.25 5.48 -9.67
C GLU A 147 1.19 6.28 -10.55
N THR A 148 1.77 7.34 -9.98
CA THR A 148 2.62 8.29 -10.71
C THR A 148 4.03 8.32 -10.14
N ASP A 149 4.21 7.89 -8.89
CA ASP A 149 5.50 7.75 -8.28
C ASP A 149 6.27 6.61 -8.97
N THR A 150 7.40 6.97 -9.57
CA THR A 150 8.20 6.03 -10.37
C THR A 150 8.83 4.94 -9.50
N LEU A 151 9.11 5.21 -8.22
CA LEU A 151 9.61 4.21 -7.29
C LEU A 151 8.52 3.20 -6.93
N HIS A 152 7.30 3.64 -6.62
CA HIS A 152 6.16 2.74 -6.39
C HIS A 152 5.84 1.89 -7.63
N LEU A 153 5.86 2.49 -8.82
CA LEU A 153 5.68 1.77 -10.10
C LEU A 153 6.75 0.68 -10.27
N LEU A 154 8.01 1.03 -10.07
CA LEU A 154 9.14 0.10 -10.17
C LEU A 154 8.96 -1.07 -9.19
N GLN A 155 8.72 -0.77 -7.91
CA GLN A 155 8.58 -1.78 -6.87
C GLN A 155 7.41 -2.72 -7.18
N GLY A 156 6.23 -2.18 -7.51
CA GLY A 156 5.06 -3.00 -7.81
C GLY A 156 5.25 -3.85 -9.07
N CYS A 157 5.92 -3.33 -10.11
CA CYS A 157 6.24 -4.13 -11.30
C CYS A 157 7.16 -5.31 -10.96
N VAL A 158 8.19 -5.12 -10.15
CA VAL A 158 9.06 -6.22 -9.72
C VAL A 158 8.26 -7.29 -8.96
N LEU A 159 7.38 -6.88 -8.04
CA LEU A 159 6.53 -7.81 -7.29
C LEU A 159 5.57 -8.59 -8.20
N LEU A 160 4.90 -7.91 -9.14
CA LEU A 160 4.00 -8.56 -10.10
C LEU A 160 4.74 -9.51 -11.04
N GLY A 161 5.98 -9.21 -11.41
CA GLY A 161 6.83 -10.12 -12.17
C GLY A 161 7.22 -11.40 -11.42
N GLY A 162 7.29 -11.35 -10.08
CA GLY A 162 7.57 -12.49 -9.22
C GLY A 162 6.36 -13.36 -8.88
N VAL A 163 5.15 -12.90 -9.19
CA VAL A 163 3.91 -13.62 -8.91
C VAL A 163 3.68 -14.74 -9.96
N ALA A 164 3.70 -15.99 -9.51
CA ALA A 164 3.58 -17.18 -10.36
C ALA A 164 2.11 -17.53 -10.67
N ILE A 165 1.45 -16.73 -11.52
CA ILE A 165 0.10 -17.04 -12.00
C ILE A 165 0.18 -17.93 -13.26
N PRO A 166 -0.51 -19.09 -13.30
CA PRO A 166 -0.60 -19.92 -14.51
C PRO A 166 -1.12 -19.12 -15.70
N SER A 167 -0.40 -19.18 -16.82
CA SER A 167 -0.51 -18.26 -17.95
C SER A 167 -1.87 -18.26 -18.65
N VAL A 168 -2.72 -17.30 -18.26
CA VAL A 168 -3.83 -16.74 -19.06
C VAL A 168 -3.75 -15.20 -19.08
N VAL A 169 -2.70 -14.62 -18.48
CA VAL A 169 -2.56 -13.17 -18.28
C VAL A 169 -1.76 -12.57 -19.43
N GLU A 170 -2.32 -11.55 -20.08
CA GLU A 170 -1.70 -10.78 -21.19
C GLU A 170 -0.36 -10.13 -20.77
N LYS A 171 -0.24 -9.76 -19.49
CA LYS A 171 0.96 -9.22 -18.85
C LYS A 171 1.70 -10.30 -18.05
N ASP A 172 2.56 -11.04 -18.72
CA ASP A 172 3.41 -12.08 -18.11
C ASP A 172 4.59 -11.50 -17.31
N CYS A 173 5.42 -12.37 -16.72
CA CYS A 173 6.59 -11.93 -15.95
C CYS A 173 7.58 -11.08 -16.77
N ARG A 174 7.70 -11.31 -18.08
CA ARG A 174 8.60 -10.55 -18.96
C ARG A 174 8.10 -9.14 -19.15
N TYR A 175 6.79 -8.95 -19.31
CA TYR A 175 6.18 -7.63 -19.37
C TYR A 175 6.53 -6.78 -18.14
N TRP A 176 6.37 -7.35 -16.95
CA TRP A 176 6.62 -6.65 -15.69
C TRP A 176 8.10 -6.38 -15.45
N LEU A 177 8.98 -7.35 -15.77
CA LEU A 177 10.42 -7.17 -15.69
C LEU A 177 10.92 -6.07 -16.64
N TYR A 178 10.46 -6.07 -17.89
CA TYR A 178 10.83 -5.05 -18.87
C TYR A 178 10.41 -3.64 -18.43
N ASN A 179 9.18 -3.51 -17.92
CA ASN A 179 8.71 -2.22 -17.40
C ASN A 179 9.52 -1.78 -16.17
N SER A 180 9.91 -2.70 -15.29
CA SER A 180 10.79 -2.39 -14.15
C SER A 180 12.13 -1.83 -14.62
N ILE A 181 12.78 -2.48 -15.58
CA ILE A 181 14.07 -2.02 -16.16
C ILE A 181 13.90 -0.64 -16.82
N ARG A 182 12.79 -0.40 -17.51
CA ARG A 182 12.50 0.91 -18.11
C ARG A 182 12.29 2.01 -17.05
N LEU A 183 11.75 1.69 -15.89
CA LEU A 183 11.49 2.66 -14.82
C LEU A 183 12.77 2.99 -14.03
N ILE A 184 13.62 2.00 -13.75
CA ILE A 184 14.87 2.23 -13.01
C ILE A 184 15.82 3.15 -13.79
N THR A 185 15.90 3.03 -15.12
CA THR A 185 16.72 3.93 -15.94
C THR A 185 16.22 5.38 -15.88
N ARG A 186 14.90 5.59 -15.75
CA ARG A 186 14.35 6.93 -15.55
C ARG A 186 14.67 7.50 -14.17
N LEU A 187 14.69 6.67 -13.13
CA LEU A 187 15.07 7.10 -11.78
C LEU A 187 16.55 7.51 -11.69
N ASP A 188 17.43 6.80 -12.38
CA ASP A 188 18.86 7.08 -12.39
C ASP A 188 19.17 8.43 -13.06
N LEU A 189 18.50 8.70 -14.19
CA LEU A 189 18.63 9.97 -14.92
C LEU A 189 18.10 11.21 -14.17
N GLN A 190 17.31 11.04 -13.11
CA GLN A 190 16.83 12.16 -12.29
C GLN A 190 17.77 12.51 -11.12
N LYS A 191 18.88 11.79 -10.96
CA LYS A 191 19.87 12.02 -9.89
C LYS A 191 21.11 12.81 -10.34
N GLU A 192 21.23 13.13 -11.63
CA GLU A 192 22.26 14.02 -12.20
C GLU A 192 21.77 15.47 -12.25
#